data_AF-A0A1Y4QD82-F1
#
_entry.id   AF-A0A1Y4QD82-F1
#
_cell.length_a   1.000
_cell.length_b   1.000
_cell.length_c   1.000
_cell.angle_alpha   90.00
_cell.angle_beta   90.00
_cell.angle_gamma   90.00
#
_symmetry.space_group_name_H-M   'P 1'
#
loop_
_entity.id
_entity.type
_entity.pdbx_description
1 polymer ?
#
loop_
_entity_poly.entity_id
_entity_poly.type
_entity_poly.pdbx_seq_one_letter_code
_entity_poly.pdbx_strand_id
1 'polypeptide(L)'
;MELDEKKMCEAVEPILEYLSITLRSERFKYQIEGYGENFTIELNPLDNELDITLNSSSLVKFDSSKSSIDSTSYERRLHKLIEQSRIEYMRINMLLGNINKLQYKQKYILIYGALLKKSIGSICKKLNISNSSYYRLLHIAKFNLALLLPETYQLKKSEKKE
;
A
#
# COMPACT_ATOMS: atom_id res chain seq x y z
N MET A 1 21.46 -21.30 2.83
CA MET A 1 20.83 -20.11 3.45
C MET A 1 19.41 -20.53 3.76
N GLU A 2 19.11 -20.92 5.00
CA GLU A 2 17.73 -21.28 5.38
C GLU A 2 16.89 -20.01 5.44
N LEU A 3 15.81 -19.98 4.68
CA LEU A 3 14.80 -18.92 4.74
C LEU A 3 14.06 -19.06 6.06
N ASP A 4 14.25 -18.09 6.95
CA ASP A 4 13.57 -18.04 8.24
C ASP A 4 12.12 -17.55 8.04
N GLU A 5 11.18 -18.50 7.91
CA GLU A 5 9.76 -18.26 7.65
C GLU A 5 9.16 -17.25 8.64
N LYS A 6 9.54 -17.33 9.92
CA LYS A 6 9.04 -16.43 10.95
C LYS A 6 9.49 -14.99 10.68
N LYS A 7 10.79 -14.78 10.41
CA LYS A 7 11.31 -13.44 10.09
C LYS A 7 10.68 -12.85 8.83
N MET A 8 10.40 -13.69 7.83
CA MET A 8 9.75 -13.23 6.58
C MET A 8 8.32 -12.78 6.82
N CYS A 9 7.54 -13.55 7.59
CA CYS A 9 6.20 -13.14 8.00
C CYS A 9 6.21 -11.84 8.82
N GLU A 10 7.16 -11.69 9.75
CA GLU A 10 7.32 -10.48 10.56
C GLU A 10 7.71 -9.25 9.72
N ALA A 11 8.55 -9.42 8.69
CA ALA A 11 8.95 -8.34 7.79
C ALA A 11 7.78 -7.80 6.95
N VAL A 12 6.77 -8.62 6.68
CA VAL A 12 5.57 -8.24 5.91
C VAL A 12 4.57 -7.43 6.74
N GLU A 13 4.53 -7.62 8.07
CA GLU A 13 3.57 -6.94 8.94
C GLU A 13 3.55 -5.41 8.80
N PRO A 14 4.69 -4.68 8.86
CA PRO A 14 4.69 -3.23 8.71
C PRO A 14 4.21 -2.77 7.32
N ILE A 15 4.40 -3.60 6.29
CA ILE A 15 3.93 -3.31 4.92
C ILE A 15 2.41 -3.41 4.86
N LEU A 16 1.84 -4.48 5.42
CA LEU A 16 0.39 -4.65 5.49
C LEU A 16 -0.28 -3.56 6.35
N GLU A 17 0.35 -3.17 7.45
CA GLU A 17 -0.17 -2.10 8.31
C GLU A 17 -0.14 -0.74 7.59
N TYR A 18 0.95 -0.44 6.89
CA TYR A 18 1.05 0.77 6.06
C TYR A 18 0.01 0.79 4.94
N LEU A 19 -0.20 -0.32 4.23
CA LEU A 19 -1.25 -0.44 3.21
C LEU A 19 -2.65 -0.28 3.82
N SER A 20 -2.91 -0.91 4.97
CA SER A 20 -4.17 -0.77 5.72
C SER A 20 -4.48 0.68 6.04
N ILE A 21 -3.52 1.40 6.63
CA ILE A 21 -3.69 2.82 6.97
C ILE A 21 -3.94 3.65 5.70
N THR A 22 -3.18 3.39 4.64
CA THR A 22 -3.28 4.16 3.41
C THR A 22 -4.62 3.98 2.72
N LEU A 23 -5.10 2.74 2.56
CA LEU A 23 -6.40 2.46 1.94
C LEU A 23 -7.56 2.99 2.79
N ARG A 24 -7.46 2.90 4.12
CA ARG A 24 -8.52 3.37 5.04
C ARG A 24 -8.56 4.87 5.24
N SER A 25 -7.44 5.58 5.04
CA SER A 25 -7.40 7.05 5.08
C SER A 25 -7.98 7.68 3.81
N GLU A 26 -8.34 6.88 2.81
CA GLU A 26 -8.85 7.31 1.50
C GLU A 26 -7.92 8.25 0.72
N ARG A 27 -6.63 8.30 1.11
CA ARG A 27 -5.61 9.11 0.43
C ARG A 27 -5.46 8.72 -1.05
N PHE A 28 -5.59 7.43 -1.34
CA PHE A 28 -5.73 6.92 -2.69
C PHE A 28 -7.04 6.15 -2.77
N LYS A 29 -7.88 6.52 -3.71
CA LYS A 29 -9.09 5.75 -4.02
C LYS A 29 -8.67 4.43 -4.63
N TYR A 30 -9.39 3.38 -4.26
CA TYR A 30 -9.14 2.03 -4.74
C TYR A 30 -10.46 1.34 -4.99
N GLN A 31 -10.39 0.30 -5.81
CA GLN A 31 -11.51 -0.57 -6.11
C GLN A 31 -11.10 -2.02 -5.98
N ILE A 32 -12.11 -2.86 -5.76
CA ILE A 32 -11.97 -4.31 -5.79
C ILE A 32 -12.83 -4.78 -6.95
N GLU A 33 -12.19 -5.21 -8.02
CA GLU A 33 -12.84 -5.64 -9.25
C GLU A 33 -12.74 -7.16 -9.44
N GLY A 34 -13.65 -7.70 -10.25
CA GLY A 34 -13.67 -9.11 -10.63
C GLY A 34 -14.69 -9.97 -9.87
N TYR A 35 -14.84 -11.20 -10.34
CA TYR A 35 -15.83 -12.17 -9.86
C TYR A 35 -15.18 -13.47 -9.41
N GLY A 36 -15.73 -14.05 -8.34
CA GLY A 36 -15.30 -15.34 -7.82
C GLY A 36 -13.84 -15.34 -7.39
N GLU A 37 -13.05 -16.25 -7.96
CA GLU A 37 -11.65 -16.45 -7.59
C GLU A 37 -10.69 -15.42 -8.21
N ASN A 38 -11.14 -14.71 -9.25
CA ASN A 38 -10.31 -13.84 -10.10
C ASN A 38 -10.41 -12.36 -9.73
N PHE A 39 -10.74 -12.03 -8.48
CA PHE A 39 -10.85 -10.63 -8.07
C PHE A 39 -9.48 -9.98 -7.79
N THR A 40 -9.34 -8.69 -8.05
CA THR A 40 -8.12 -7.89 -7.80
C THR A 40 -8.45 -6.67 -6.95
N ILE A 41 -7.45 -6.16 -6.24
CA ILE A 41 -7.49 -4.83 -5.61
C ILE A 41 -6.53 -3.90 -6.36
N GLU A 42 -7.02 -2.75 -6.77
CA GLU A 42 -6.28 -1.80 -7.61
C GLU A 42 -6.57 -0.38 -7.14
N LEU A 43 -5.54 0.48 -7.15
CA LEU A 43 -5.79 1.90 -6.95
C LEU A 43 -6.45 2.45 -8.21
N ASN A 44 -7.38 3.37 -8.03
CA ASN A 44 -7.90 4.14 -9.15
C ASN A 44 -6.74 4.92 -9.78
N PRO A 45 -6.75 5.15 -11.10
CA PRO A 45 -5.78 6.02 -11.74
C PRO A 45 -5.65 7.32 -10.94
N LEU A 46 -4.42 7.76 -10.66
CA LEU A 46 -4.24 9.12 -10.21
C LEU A 46 -4.76 9.99 -11.36
N ASP A 47 -5.76 10.84 -11.10
CA ASP A 47 -6.20 11.81 -12.10
C ASP A 47 -4.95 12.62 -12.49
N ASN A 48 -4.48 12.42 -13.73
CA ASN A 48 -3.31 13.10 -14.26
C ASN A 48 -3.58 14.60 -14.47
N GLU A 49 -4.73 15.13 -14.03
CA GLU A 49 -5.05 16.55 -13.96
C GLU A 49 -4.18 17.33 -12.94
N LEU A 50 -3.15 16.68 -12.38
CA LEU A 50 -1.97 17.38 -11.87
C LEU A 50 -0.94 17.71 -12.98
N ASP A 51 -1.36 17.78 -14.25
CA ASP A 51 -0.86 18.82 -15.16
C ASP A 51 -1.33 20.18 -14.63
N ILE A 52 -0.83 20.53 -13.43
CA ILE A 52 -0.70 21.92 -13.05
C ILE A 52 0.38 22.44 -13.99
N THR A 53 -0.01 22.83 -15.20
CA THR A 53 0.60 24.02 -15.79
C THR A 53 0.45 25.09 -14.72
N LEU A 54 1.50 25.31 -13.92
CA LEU A 54 1.69 26.43 -13.00
C LEU A 54 1.77 27.76 -13.80
N ASN A 55 0.98 27.88 -14.87
CA ASN A 55 0.86 29.04 -15.72
C ASN A 55 -0.44 29.81 -15.43
N SER A 56 -1.34 29.31 -14.59
CA SER A 56 -2.54 30.04 -14.20
C SER A 56 -2.39 30.60 -12.80
N SER A 57 -2.05 31.89 -12.72
CA SER A 57 -2.68 33.01 -11.97
C SER A 57 -3.61 32.77 -10.74
N SER A 58 -3.67 31.56 -10.19
CA SER A 58 -4.62 31.11 -9.17
C SER A 58 -3.92 30.31 -8.05
N LEU A 59 -2.60 30.41 -7.94
CA LEU A 59 -1.95 30.28 -6.64
C LEU A 59 -2.50 31.43 -5.80
N VAL A 60 -3.30 31.08 -4.79
CA VAL A 60 -3.85 32.00 -3.80
C VAL A 60 -2.77 33.01 -3.42
N LYS A 61 -2.96 34.28 -3.82
CA LYS A 61 -2.22 35.41 -3.27
C LYS A 61 -2.60 35.50 -1.80
N PHE A 62 -2.05 34.62 -0.97
CA PHE A 62 -2.00 34.81 0.46
C PHE A 62 -1.11 36.03 0.69
N ASP A 63 -1.77 37.16 0.94
CA ASP A 63 -1.24 38.46 1.34
C ASP A 63 0.12 38.86 0.74
N SER A 64 0.06 39.64 -0.35
CA SER A 64 1.17 40.44 -0.84
C SER A 64 1.50 41.65 0.05
N SER A 65 1.24 41.57 1.36
CA SER A 65 1.69 42.56 2.32
C SER A 65 2.42 41.87 3.47
N LYS A 66 3.75 41.79 3.33
CA LYS A 66 4.76 41.53 4.40
C LYS A 66 5.38 40.13 4.55
N SER A 67 5.44 39.28 3.52
CA SER A 67 6.51 38.25 3.55
C SER A 67 7.03 37.91 2.16
N SER A 68 8.33 38.18 1.95
CA SER A 68 9.11 37.75 0.80
C SER A 68 9.39 36.25 0.90
N ILE A 69 8.35 35.42 0.92
CA ILE A 69 8.50 33.98 0.74
C ILE A 69 8.66 33.78 -0.76
N ASP A 70 9.90 33.54 -1.17
CA ASP A 70 10.35 33.34 -2.53
C ASP A 70 9.45 32.32 -3.27
N SER A 71 8.57 32.81 -4.13
CA SER A 71 7.56 32.02 -4.87
C SER A 71 8.16 30.78 -5.56
N THR A 72 9.41 30.91 -6.03
CA THR A 72 10.24 29.84 -6.60
C THR A 72 10.52 28.67 -5.64
N SER A 73 10.71 28.97 -4.35
CA SER A 73 10.95 27.98 -3.29
C SER A 73 9.67 27.21 -2.95
N TYR A 74 8.54 27.91 -2.95
CA TYR A 74 7.22 27.32 -2.72
C TYR A 74 6.84 26.36 -3.85
N GLU A 75 6.97 26.78 -5.11
CA GLU A 75 6.71 25.93 -6.28
C GLU A 75 7.59 24.67 -6.28
N ARG A 76 8.89 24.81 -6.02
CA ARG A 76 9.80 23.67 -5.90
C ARG A 76 9.38 22.70 -4.79
N ARG A 77 8.91 23.21 -3.66
CA ARG A 77 8.39 22.39 -2.56
C ARG A 77 7.12 21.65 -2.97
N LEU A 78 6.21 22.31 -3.67
CA LEU A 78 4.97 21.70 -4.17
C LEU A 78 5.27 20.58 -5.17
N HIS A 79 6.15 20.82 -6.15
CA HIS A 79 6.60 19.79 -7.08
C HIS A 79 7.21 18.58 -6.37
N LYS A 80 8.05 18.82 -5.36
CA LYS A 80 8.64 17.72 -4.57
C LYS A 80 7.58 16.89 -3.87
N LEU A 81 6.52 17.50 -3.32
CA LEU A 81 5.42 16.79 -2.67
C LEU A 81 4.57 15.98 -3.67
N ILE A 82 4.31 16.54 -4.86
CA ILE A 82 3.61 15.84 -5.94
C ILE A 82 4.40 14.60 -6.36
N GLU A 83 5.70 14.76 -6.56
CA GLU A 83 6.56 13.65 -7.00
C GLU A 83 6.70 12.57 -5.93
N GLN A 84 6.79 12.96 -4.66
CA GLN A 84 6.72 12.02 -3.55
C GLN A 84 5.40 11.25 -3.53
N SER A 85 4.27 11.92 -3.77
CA SER A 85 2.96 11.28 -3.85
C SER A 85 2.86 10.30 -5.02
N ARG A 86 3.42 10.63 -6.19
CA ARG A 86 3.50 9.73 -7.36
C ARG A 86 4.35 8.50 -7.08
N ILE A 87 5.54 8.67 -6.50
CA ILE A 87 6.41 7.55 -6.11
C ILE A 87 5.69 6.64 -5.12
N GLU A 88 4.98 7.22 -4.16
CA GLU A 88 4.20 6.48 -3.18
C GLU A 88 3.05 5.70 -3.83
N TYR A 89 2.30 6.34 -4.72
CA TYR A 89 1.25 5.68 -5.50
C TYR A 89 1.78 4.48 -6.29
N MET A 90 2.89 4.65 -7.02
CA MET A 90 3.52 3.56 -7.77
C MET A 90 3.97 2.42 -6.84
N ARG A 91 4.53 2.75 -5.67
CA ARG A 91 4.94 1.77 -4.66
C ARG A 91 3.74 0.99 -4.13
N ILE A 92 2.64 1.65 -3.82
CA ILE A 92 1.42 0.98 -3.33
C ILE A 92 0.86 0.08 -4.42
N ASN A 93 0.76 0.54 -5.67
CA ASN A 93 0.31 -0.27 -6.79
C ASN A 93 1.18 -1.53 -6.99
N MET A 94 2.50 -1.41 -6.88
CA MET A 94 3.39 -2.58 -6.92
C MET A 94 3.06 -3.59 -5.81
N LEU A 95 2.86 -3.11 -4.57
CA LEU A 95 2.54 -3.96 -3.43
C LEU A 95 1.18 -4.65 -3.59
N LEU A 96 0.15 -3.90 -4.01
CA LEU A 96 -1.18 -4.47 -4.32
C LEU A 96 -1.11 -5.47 -5.47
N GLY A 97 -0.31 -5.19 -6.50
CA GLY A 97 -0.04 -6.12 -7.59
C GLY A 97 0.58 -7.43 -7.12
N ASN A 98 1.47 -7.41 -6.12
CA ASN A 98 2.00 -8.63 -5.51
C ASN A 98 0.95 -9.38 -4.70
N ILE A 99 0.05 -8.69 -4.00
CA ILE A 99 -1.11 -9.32 -3.34
C ILE A 99 -2.03 -9.98 -4.38
N ASN A 100 -2.25 -9.35 -5.54
CA ASN A 100 -3.12 -9.86 -6.60
C ASN A 100 -2.64 -11.19 -7.20
N LYS A 101 -1.32 -11.45 -7.17
CA LYS A 101 -0.69 -12.71 -7.62
C LYS A 101 -0.94 -13.89 -6.68
N LEU A 102 -1.40 -13.66 -5.45
CA LEU A 102 -1.67 -14.73 -4.49
C LEU A 102 -2.94 -15.51 -4.83
N GLN A 103 -2.98 -16.76 -4.37
CA GLN A 103 -4.17 -17.61 -4.50
C GLN A 103 -5.39 -16.97 -3.84
N TYR A 104 -6.58 -17.24 -4.39
CA TYR A 104 -7.86 -16.65 -3.97
C TYR A 104 -8.04 -16.54 -2.45
N LYS A 105 -7.91 -17.65 -1.70
CA LYS A 105 -8.13 -17.65 -0.23
C LYS A 105 -7.08 -16.81 0.52
N GLN A 106 -5.83 -16.83 0.08
CA GLN A 106 -4.73 -16.08 0.67
C GLN A 106 -4.94 -14.57 0.44
N LYS A 107 -5.20 -14.20 -0.82
CA LYS A 107 -5.54 -12.84 -1.25
C LYS A 107 -6.75 -12.30 -0.50
N TYR A 108 -7.83 -13.08 -0.38
CA TYR A 108 -9.04 -12.70 0.34
C TYR A 108 -8.77 -12.39 1.81
N ILE A 109 -7.99 -13.23 2.50
CA ILE A 109 -7.65 -13.01 3.91
C ILE A 109 -6.77 -11.77 4.10
N LEU A 110 -5.79 -11.53 3.23
CA LEU A 110 -4.97 -10.32 3.31
C LEU A 110 -5.78 -9.07 3.05
N ILE A 111 -6.54 -9.01 1.95
CA ILE A 111 -7.33 -7.82 1.60
C ILE A 111 -8.39 -7.56 2.66
N TYR A 112 -9.28 -8.52 2.93
CA TYR A 112 -10.40 -8.25 3.83
C TYR A 112 -10.02 -8.27 5.30
N GLY A 113 -9.06 -9.12 5.70
CA GLY A 113 -8.63 -9.24 7.09
C GLY A 113 -7.55 -8.26 7.48
N ALA A 114 -6.43 -8.23 6.74
CA ALA A 114 -5.28 -7.41 7.11
C ALA A 114 -5.43 -5.95 6.67
N LEU A 115 -5.91 -5.69 5.44
CA LEU A 115 -6.02 -4.33 4.88
C LEU A 115 -7.31 -3.61 5.29
N LEU A 116 -8.46 -4.27 5.11
CA LEU A 116 -9.78 -3.67 5.37
C LEU A 116 -10.31 -3.93 6.78
N LYS A 117 -9.58 -4.72 7.59
CA LYS A 117 -9.91 -5.03 8.99
C LYS A 117 -11.36 -5.54 9.20
N LYS A 118 -11.90 -6.31 8.23
CA LYS A 118 -13.20 -6.98 8.39
C LYS A 118 -13.12 -8.06 9.48
N SER A 119 -14.27 -8.37 10.07
CA SER A 119 -14.34 -9.37 11.13
C SER A 119 -13.93 -10.77 10.63
N ILE A 120 -13.14 -11.47 11.44
CA ILE A 120 -12.69 -12.84 11.14
C ILE A 120 -13.89 -13.75 10.86
N GLY A 121 -14.97 -13.63 11.64
CA GLY A 121 -16.19 -14.42 11.44
C GLY A 121 -16.84 -14.23 10.07
N SER A 122 -16.88 -12.99 9.55
CA SER A 122 -17.38 -12.69 8.20
C SER A 122 -16.52 -13.35 7.12
N ILE A 123 -15.20 -13.28 7.27
CA ILE A 123 -14.24 -13.87 6.33
C ILE A 123 -14.35 -15.40 6.35
N CYS A 124 -14.35 -16.01 7.54
CA CYS A 124 -14.51 -17.44 7.72
C CYS A 124 -15.81 -17.97 7.10
N LYS A 125 -16.93 -17.25 7.30
CA LYS A 125 -18.23 -17.59 6.69
C LYS A 125 -18.17 -17.51 5.17
N LYS A 126 -17.56 -16.47 4.60
CA LYS A 126 -17.46 -16.31 3.13
C LYS A 126 -16.58 -17.39 2.50
N LEU A 127 -15.48 -17.77 3.16
CA LEU A 127 -14.54 -18.76 2.64
C LEU A 127 -14.90 -20.21 3.02
N ASN A 128 -15.94 -20.40 3.85
CA ASN A 128 -16.33 -21.67 4.44
C ASN A 128 -15.15 -22.40 5.14
N ILE A 129 -14.50 -21.69 6.08
CA ILE A 129 -13.35 -22.20 6.84
C ILE A 129 -13.52 -21.96 8.35
N SER A 130 -12.77 -22.70 9.16
CA SER A 130 -12.67 -22.48 10.61
C SER A 130 -11.75 -21.29 10.95
N ASN A 131 -11.87 -20.78 12.18
CA ASN A 131 -10.95 -19.77 12.71
C ASN A 131 -9.49 -20.25 12.76
N SER A 132 -9.26 -21.52 13.11
CA SER A 132 -7.91 -22.11 13.07
C SER A 132 -7.32 -22.11 11.65
N SER A 133 -8.15 -22.43 10.65
CA SER A 133 -7.76 -22.39 9.24
C SER A 133 -7.47 -20.97 8.77
N TYR A 134 -8.20 -19.97 9.28
CA TYR A 134 -7.93 -18.56 9.00
C TYR A 134 -6.51 -18.15 9.43
N TYR A 135 -6.10 -18.43 10.67
CA TYR A 135 -4.76 -18.06 11.14
C TYR A 135 -3.66 -18.78 10.37
N ARG A 136 -3.86 -20.07 10.06
CA ARG A 136 -2.91 -20.83 9.23
C ARG A 136 -2.80 -20.25 7.82
N LEU A 137 -3.93 -19.92 7.19
CA LEU A 137 -3.94 -19.29 5.86
C LEU A 137 -3.35 -17.89 5.87
N LEU A 138 -3.57 -17.10 6.93
CA LEU A 138 -2.96 -15.78 7.11
C LEU A 138 -1.44 -15.90 7.18
N HIS A 139 -0.93 -16.87 7.93
CA HIS A 139 0.52 -17.14 8.00
C HIS A 139 1.09 -17.48 6.63
N ILE A 140 0.49 -18.44 5.93
CA ILE A 140 0.90 -18.85 4.57
C ILE A 140 0.82 -17.67 3.60
N ALA A 141 -0.23 -16.85 3.68
CA ALA A 141 -0.39 -15.69 2.82
C ALA A 141 0.69 -14.64 3.06
N LYS A 142 1.06 -14.37 4.32
CA LYS A 142 2.16 -13.46 4.68
C LYS A 142 3.50 -13.98 4.17
N PHE A 143 3.77 -15.28 4.36
CA PHE A 143 4.99 -15.89 3.86
C PHE A 143 5.09 -15.83 2.33
N ASN A 144 4.03 -16.21 1.62
CA ASN A 144 4.00 -16.13 0.16
C ASN A 144 4.09 -14.69 -0.34
N LEU A 145 3.46 -13.73 0.34
CA LEU A 145 3.64 -12.32 0.02
C LEU A 145 5.10 -11.91 0.21
N ALA A 146 5.74 -12.33 1.31
CA ALA A 146 7.15 -12.06 1.55
C ALA A 146 7.99 -12.50 0.36
N LEU A 147 7.81 -13.74 -0.13
CA LEU A 147 8.52 -14.28 -1.29
C LEU A 147 8.33 -13.49 -2.60
N LEU A 148 7.18 -12.81 -2.75
CA LEU A 148 6.87 -11.99 -3.94
C LEU A 148 7.40 -10.55 -3.85
N LEU A 149 7.76 -10.08 -2.65
CA LEU A 149 8.26 -8.72 -2.46
C LEU A 149 9.70 -8.60 -2.99
N PRO A 150 10.08 -7.47 -3.59
CA PRO A 150 11.48 -7.21 -3.94
C PRO A 150 12.40 -7.30 -2.71
N GLU A 151 13.64 -7.75 -2.91
CA GLU A 151 14.65 -7.90 -1.84
C GLU A 151 14.85 -6.62 -1.00
N THR A 152 14.63 -5.45 -1.60
CA THR A 152 14.67 -4.15 -0.93
C THR A 152 13.71 -4.05 0.28
N TYR A 153 12.68 -4.88 0.30
CA TYR A 153 11.71 -4.99 1.39
C TYR A 153 11.92 -6.20 2.29
N GLN A 154 12.72 -7.18 1.85
CA GLN A 154 12.74 -8.49 2.48
C GLN A 154 13.67 -8.61 3.67
N LEU A 155 14.80 -7.89 3.78
CA LEU A 155 15.61 -7.86 5.00
C LEU A 155 16.58 -6.67 4.97
N LYS A 156 16.48 -5.76 5.96
CA LYS A 156 17.69 -5.08 6.44
C LYS A 156 18.53 -6.16 7.11
N LYS A 157 19.59 -6.62 6.43
CA LYS A 157 20.67 -7.35 7.10
C LYS A 157 21.04 -6.52 8.33
N SER A 158 20.93 -7.09 9.51
CA SER A 158 21.52 -6.53 10.72
C SER A 158 23.00 -6.35 10.42
N GLU A 159 23.43 -5.11 10.16
CA GLU A 159 24.82 -4.72 10.23
C GLU A 159 25.26 -5.03 11.66
N LYS A 160 25.93 -6.17 11.84
CA LYS A 160 26.74 -6.41 13.03
C LYS A 160 27.81 -5.32 12.99
N LYS A 161 27.72 -4.38 13.92
CA LYS A 161 28.86 -3.57 14.31
C LYS A 161 29.88 -4.54 14.92
N GLU A 162 30.94 -4.82 14.18
CA GLU A 162 32.24 -5.20 14.76
C GLU A 162 32.92 -3.94 15.30
#